data_AF-A0A0H1BU40-F1
#
_entry.id   AF-A0A0H1BU40-F1
#
_cell.length_a   1.000
_cell.length_b   1.000
_cell.length_c   1.000
_cell.angle_alpha   90.00
_cell.angle_beta   90.00
_cell.angle_gamma   90.00
#
_symmetry.space_group_name_H-M   'P 1'
#
loop_
_entity.id
_entity.type
_entity.pdbx_description
1 polymer ?
#
loop_
_entity_poly.entity_id
_entity_poly.type
_entity_poly.pdbx_seq_one_letter_code
_entity_poly.pdbx_strand_id
1 'polypeptide(L)'
;MHWRSIARLARPRISGTYMRSFSSCLPKTRKPYRLSAQGHYQIQRAKKEQKQQFSHSTKLLYSEERIPNQTHTARWADKPEYGFGALWDDESQPVVAIEESLKDDKLKKDKTWGFVVYRCTYSDDDAWEEMLDLICSHMEGYLMMEGGEEFWDRHELIVVDDRTQLDGASSHVVRDHFNRFVQNEMDKLPKLPESEREEEELLRKKIASATRYNFCLFVDDISLESMKHMPEPVIKLLCREWGPLPVQEGEYTVHPDFEDGKTADEKEDVGWRYIYVLSCFEFYDKLHGPGKWALHYERPPYWSCQSIHEVPGFWRRKGEGGTSCSQDSRKP
;
A
#
# COMPACT_ATOMS: atom_id res chain seq x y z
N MET A 1 -28.97 56.68 -13.45
CA MET A 1 -28.61 57.94 -14.15
C MET A 1 -27.37 58.49 -13.44
N HIS A 2 -26.21 58.66 -14.09
CA HIS A 2 -25.79 59.85 -14.87
C HIS A 2 -25.68 61.12 -13.99
N TRP A 3 -24.57 61.89 -13.88
CA TRP A 3 -23.25 61.99 -14.58
C TRP A 3 -22.12 62.38 -13.56
N ARG A 4 -20.80 62.13 -13.75
CA ARG A 4 -19.73 62.91 -14.48
C ARG A 4 -19.64 64.41 -14.11
N SER A 5 -18.51 65.15 -14.04
CA SER A 5 -17.01 64.97 -13.97
C SER A 5 -16.40 66.37 -13.57
N ILE A 6 -15.12 66.81 -13.63
CA ILE A 6 -13.78 66.38 -14.15
C ILE A 6 -12.67 67.19 -13.39
N ALA A 7 -11.63 66.58 -12.76
CA ALA A 7 -10.24 66.36 -13.20
C ALA A 7 -9.23 67.55 -13.33
N ARG A 8 -7.98 67.34 -12.85
CA ARG A 8 -6.62 67.81 -13.30
C ARG A 8 -5.58 67.43 -12.22
N LEU A 9 -4.54 66.62 -12.39
CA LEU A 9 -3.37 66.56 -13.32
C LEU A 9 -2.23 67.56 -13.04
N ALA A 10 -1.09 67.02 -12.56
CA ALA A 10 0.26 67.59 -12.73
C ALA A 10 1.35 66.49 -12.66
N ARG A 11 2.36 66.55 -13.56
CA ARG A 11 3.62 65.78 -13.57
C ARG A 11 4.69 66.57 -14.35
N PRO A 12 5.95 66.59 -13.90
CA PRO A 12 7.11 66.30 -14.78
C PRO A 12 7.88 65.05 -14.28
N ARG A 13 8.41 64.14 -15.10
CA ARG A 13 9.61 64.22 -15.97
C ARG A 13 10.88 64.58 -15.16
N ILE A 14 11.78 63.65 -14.79
CA ILE A 14 12.61 62.66 -15.55
C ILE A 14 13.85 63.27 -16.22
N SER A 15 15.01 63.02 -15.60
CA SER A 15 16.37 62.84 -16.18
C SER A 15 17.31 62.41 -15.03
N GLY A 16 18.38 61.62 -15.17
CA GLY A 16 18.85 60.85 -16.33
C GLY A 16 20.19 60.14 -16.01
N THR A 17 20.20 58.80 -16.10
CA THR A 17 21.36 57.88 -16.30
C THR A 17 22.74 58.19 -15.66
N TYR A 18 23.21 57.26 -14.81
CA TYR A 18 24.46 56.55 -15.10
C TYR A 18 24.43 55.11 -14.55
N MET A 19 25.16 54.17 -15.17
CA MET A 19 25.27 52.76 -14.70
C MET A 19 26.62 52.49 -14.03
N ARG A 20 26.64 51.55 -13.06
CA ARG A 20 27.39 50.28 -13.20
C ARG A 20 27.19 49.28 -12.05
N SER A 21 26.92 48.03 -12.45
CA SER A 21 27.30 46.75 -11.82
C SER A 21 26.98 46.44 -10.34
N PHE A 22 25.92 45.65 -10.16
CA PHE A 22 25.84 44.42 -9.34
C PHE A 22 26.90 44.11 -8.28
N SER A 23 26.43 43.87 -7.05
CA SER A 23 26.85 42.72 -6.22
C SER A 23 25.63 42.12 -5.50
N SER A 24 25.71 40.85 -5.11
CA SER A 24 24.55 39.97 -4.87
C SER A 24 23.73 40.23 -3.59
N CYS A 25 22.40 40.27 -3.73
CA CYS A 25 21.46 39.99 -2.63
C CYS A 25 20.74 38.65 -2.89
N LEU A 26 20.98 37.63 -2.04
CA LEU A 26 20.10 36.46 -1.87
C LEU A 26 20.32 35.81 -0.49
N PRO A 27 19.31 35.78 0.41
CA PRO A 27 19.35 34.93 1.59
C PRO A 27 19.18 33.46 1.20
N LYS A 28 20.17 32.62 1.51
CA LYS A 28 20.05 31.16 1.37
C LYS A 28 19.32 30.58 2.59
N THR A 29 18.17 29.93 2.36
CA THR A 29 17.72 28.63 2.94
C THR A 29 16.18 28.51 2.87
N ARG A 30 15.64 28.24 1.67
CA ARG A 30 14.42 27.44 1.60
C ARG A 30 14.85 25.98 1.71
N LYS A 31 14.38 25.25 2.74
CA LYS A 31 14.38 23.79 2.70
C LYS A 31 13.55 23.35 1.48
N PRO A 32 13.91 22.26 0.77
CA PRO A 32 12.99 21.68 -0.19
C PRO A 32 11.70 21.27 0.54
N TYR A 33 10.55 21.61 -0.03
CA TYR A 33 9.29 20.97 0.37
C TYR A 33 9.36 19.53 -0.15
N ARG A 34 9.74 18.58 0.72
CA ARG A 34 9.41 17.18 0.50
C ARG A 34 7.89 17.08 0.58
N LEU A 35 7.26 16.49 -0.44
CA LEU A 35 5.83 16.17 -0.33
C LEU A 35 5.67 15.00 0.65
N SER A 36 4.47 14.82 1.20
CA SER A 36 4.14 13.57 1.90
C SER A 36 4.12 12.41 0.91
N ALA A 37 4.25 11.18 1.40
CA ALA A 37 4.15 9.98 0.57
C ALA A 37 2.82 9.91 -0.22
N GLN A 38 1.69 10.34 0.37
CA GLN A 38 0.42 10.51 -0.35
C GLN A 38 0.53 11.52 -1.50
N GLY A 39 1.27 12.62 -1.31
CA GLY A 39 1.56 13.60 -2.36
C GLY A 39 2.48 13.07 -3.46
N HIS A 40 3.44 12.20 -3.11
CA HIS A 40 4.26 11.47 -4.07
C HIS A 40 3.41 10.51 -4.92
N TYR A 41 2.60 9.66 -4.29
CA TYR A 41 1.66 8.75 -4.96
C TYR A 41 0.71 9.48 -5.92
N GLN A 42 0.06 10.56 -5.47
CA GLN A 42 -0.82 11.37 -6.32
C GLN A 42 -0.07 12.04 -7.49
N ILE A 43 1.22 12.37 -7.32
CA ILE A 43 2.08 12.86 -8.41
C ILE A 43 2.46 11.73 -9.39
N GLN A 44 2.72 10.50 -8.92
CA GLN A 44 2.95 9.34 -9.80
C GLN A 44 1.70 9.03 -10.65
N ARG A 45 0.50 9.04 -10.02
CA ARG A 45 -0.80 8.95 -10.69
C ARG A 45 -0.96 10.04 -11.76
N ALA A 46 -0.83 11.32 -11.39
CA ALA A 46 -1.01 12.44 -12.33
C ALA A 46 0.01 12.44 -13.50
N LYS A 47 1.27 12.03 -13.26
CA LYS A 47 2.26 11.81 -14.33
C LYS A 47 1.81 10.72 -15.31
N LYS A 48 1.18 9.65 -14.81
CA LYS A 48 0.72 8.52 -15.62
C LYS A 48 -0.54 8.86 -16.41
N GLU A 49 -1.48 9.58 -15.81
CA GLU A 49 -2.65 10.17 -16.49
C GLU A 49 -2.22 11.08 -17.66
N GLN A 50 -1.22 11.96 -17.45
CA GLN A 50 -0.63 12.75 -18.55
C GLN A 50 0.01 11.85 -19.63
N LYS A 51 0.75 10.81 -19.24
CA LYS A 51 1.38 9.86 -20.18
C LYS A 51 0.35 9.10 -21.02
N GLN A 52 -0.81 8.76 -20.45
CA GLN A 52 -1.95 8.18 -21.18
C GLN A 52 -2.60 9.21 -22.11
N GLN A 53 -2.79 10.47 -21.69
CA GLN A 53 -3.29 11.53 -22.57
C GLN A 53 -2.38 11.78 -23.79
N PHE A 54 -1.05 11.78 -23.60
CA PHE A 54 -0.10 11.81 -24.72
C PHE A 54 -0.16 10.55 -25.61
N SER A 55 -0.37 9.36 -25.03
CA SER A 55 -0.59 8.12 -25.79
C SER A 55 -1.83 8.21 -26.69
N HIS A 56 -2.96 8.72 -26.18
CA HIS A 56 -4.16 8.97 -26.98
C HIS A 56 -3.96 10.03 -28.07
N SER A 57 -3.20 11.09 -27.79
CA SER A 57 -2.86 12.11 -28.81
C SER A 57 -2.03 11.55 -29.98
N THR A 58 -1.19 10.53 -29.73
CA THR A 58 -0.34 9.94 -30.78
C THR A 58 -1.09 8.95 -31.68
N LYS A 59 -2.23 8.39 -31.22
CA LYS A 59 -3.04 7.42 -31.97
C LYS A 59 -3.79 8.00 -33.19
N LEU A 60 -3.67 9.30 -33.48
CA LEU A 60 -4.32 9.98 -34.62
C LEU A 60 -3.40 10.21 -35.84
N LEU A 61 -2.18 9.67 -35.87
CA LEU A 61 -1.19 9.96 -36.92
C LEU A 61 -0.61 8.75 -37.69
N TYR A 62 -1.15 7.53 -37.51
CA TYR A 62 -0.85 6.39 -38.38
C TYR A 62 -2.12 5.62 -38.75
N SER A 63 -2.59 5.86 -39.98
CA SER A 63 -3.64 5.07 -40.62
C SER A 63 -3.05 3.90 -41.42
N GLU A 64 -3.85 2.84 -41.54
CA GLU A 64 -3.58 1.55 -42.19
C GLU A 64 -2.60 1.51 -43.38
N GLU A 65 -1.67 0.55 -43.35
CA GLU A 65 -1.41 -0.31 -44.52
C GLU A 65 -1.52 -1.79 -44.09
N ARG A 66 -2.24 -2.61 -44.88
CA ARG A 66 -2.35 -4.06 -44.69
C ARG A 66 -1.45 -4.79 -45.69
N ILE A 67 -0.60 -5.70 -45.21
CA ILE A 67 -0.01 -6.77 -46.03
C ILE A 67 -0.22 -8.10 -45.29
N PRO A 68 -0.74 -9.17 -45.96
CA PRO A 68 -1.19 -10.38 -45.27
C PRO A 68 -0.12 -11.47 -45.13
N ASN A 69 -0.34 -12.34 -44.13
CA ASN A 69 0.16 -13.71 -44.00
C ASN A 69 1.62 -14.00 -44.41
N GLN A 70 2.51 -14.06 -43.41
CA GLN A 70 3.57 -15.07 -43.39
C GLN A 70 3.52 -15.88 -42.09
N THR A 71 3.39 -17.20 -42.22
CA THR A 71 3.44 -18.13 -41.10
C THR A 71 4.89 -18.35 -40.67
N HIS A 72 5.31 -17.68 -39.60
CA HIS A 72 6.52 -18.06 -38.87
C HIS A 72 6.15 -18.66 -37.51
N THR A 73 6.30 -19.98 -37.39
CA THR A 73 6.23 -20.73 -36.13
C THR A 73 7.48 -20.47 -35.28
N ALA A 74 7.63 -19.22 -34.84
CA ALA A 74 8.60 -18.85 -33.82
C ALA A 74 8.25 -19.60 -32.52
N ARG A 75 9.15 -20.49 -32.10
CA ARG A 75 8.99 -21.39 -30.97
C ARG A 75 9.12 -20.60 -29.67
N TRP A 76 8.01 -20.33 -28.98
CA TRP A 76 7.96 -19.69 -27.65
C TRP A 76 8.46 -20.63 -26.54
N ALA A 77 9.66 -21.19 -26.71
CA ALA A 77 10.46 -21.67 -25.60
C ALA A 77 11.15 -20.48 -24.92
N ASP A 78 11.51 -20.63 -23.65
CA ASP A 78 12.14 -19.60 -22.79
C ASP A 78 11.16 -18.53 -22.24
N LYS A 79 10.04 -18.98 -21.67
CA LYS A 79 9.49 -18.31 -20.48
C LYS A 79 10.34 -18.72 -19.26
N PRO A 80 10.73 -17.80 -18.35
CA PRO A 80 11.28 -18.20 -17.06
C PRO A 80 10.17 -18.84 -16.20
N GLU A 81 10.42 -20.03 -15.65
CA GLU A 81 9.50 -20.73 -14.75
C GLU A 81 9.60 -20.16 -13.32
N TYR A 82 9.15 -18.93 -13.12
CA TYR A 82 9.01 -18.30 -11.79
C TYR A 82 7.68 -17.55 -11.64
N GLY A 83 6.92 -17.93 -10.61
CA GLY A 83 5.92 -17.10 -9.90
C GLY A 83 4.91 -16.27 -10.71
N PHE A 84 4.00 -16.90 -11.50
CA PHE A 84 2.86 -16.18 -12.11
C PHE A 84 1.56 -16.98 -12.32
N GLY A 85 1.42 -18.20 -11.76
CA GLY A 85 0.24 -19.04 -12.07
C GLY A 85 0.04 -20.26 -11.16
N ALA A 86 0.39 -20.16 -9.88
CA ALA A 86 0.33 -21.29 -8.94
C ALA A 86 -0.09 -20.91 -7.50
N LEU A 87 -0.65 -19.70 -7.29
CA LEU A 87 -1.13 -19.24 -5.97
C LEU A 87 -2.66 -19.08 -5.89
N TRP A 88 -3.41 -19.32 -6.96
CA TRP A 88 -4.88 -19.35 -6.89
C TRP A 88 -5.36 -20.77 -6.55
N ASP A 89 -6.11 -20.88 -5.45
CA ASP A 89 -7.03 -22.01 -5.26
C ASP A 89 -8.21 -21.82 -6.23
N ASP A 90 -8.74 -22.90 -6.81
CA ASP A 90 -9.70 -22.92 -7.94
C ASP A 90 -11.07 -22.24 -7.66
N GLU A 91 -11.27 -21.71 -6.44
CA GLU A 91 -12.50 -21.05 -5.99
C GLU A 91 -12.45 -19.51 -6.00
N SER A 92 -11.26 -18.87 -6.04
CA SER A 92 -11.15 -17.41 -6.04
C SER A 92 -11.15 -16.84 -7.46
N GLN A 93 -12.25 -16.22 -7.87
CA GLN A 93 -12.29 -15.39 -9.07
C GLN A 93 -11.74 -13.99 -8.75
N PRO A 94 -10.61 -13.57 -9.34
CA PRO A 94 -10.01 -12.27 -9.05
C PRO A 94 -10.94 -11.12 -9.43
N VAL A 95 -10.73 -9.95 -8.82
CA VAL A 95 -11.51 -8.71 -9.01
C VAL A 95 -12.92 -8.75 -8.40
N VAL A 96 -13.50 -9.93 -8.11
CA VAL A 96 -14.85 -10.04 -7.53
C VAL A 96 -14.96 -9.31 -6.18
N ALA A 97 -13.95 -9.39 -5.31
CA ALA A 97 -13.93 -8.63 -4.05
C ALA A 97 -13.95 -7.11 -4.26
N ILE A 98 -13.31 -6.65 -5.34
CA ILE A 98 -13.23 -5.25 -5.72
C ILE A 98 -14.61 -4.81 -6.21
N GLU A 99 -15.23 -5.53 -7.16
CA GLU A 99 -16.59 -5.25 -7.62
C GLU A 99 -17.60 -5.23 -6.45
N GLU A 100 -17.65 -6.30 -5.65
CA GLU A 100 -18.56 -6.45 -4.50
C GLU A 100 -18.45 -5.29 -3.49
N SER A 101 -17.24 -4.81 -3.22
CA SER A 101 -17.02 -3.68 -2.31
C SER A 101 -17.56 -2.35 -2.88
N LEU A 102 -17.49 -2.19 -4.20
CA LEU A 102 -17.76 -0.97 -4.95
C LEU A 102 -19.18 -0.88 -5.56
N LYS A 103 -19.94 -1.98 -5.56
CA LYS A 103 -21.25 -2.15 -6.22
C LYS A 103 -22.41 -1.42 -5.53
N ASP A 104 -22.36 -1.32 -4.20
CA ASP A 104 -23.36 -0.62 -3.39
C ASP A 104 -22.96 0.86 -3.23
N ASP A 105 -23.85 1.81 -3.56
CA ASP A 105 -23.61 3.26 -3.37
C ASP A 105 -24.49 3.89 -2.27
N LYS A 106 -25.32 3.10 -1.56
CA LYS A 106 -26.41 3.59 -0.71
C LYS A 106 -25.89 4.38 0.50
N LEU A 107 -24.84 3.88 1.15
CA LEU A 107 -24.19 4.56 2.28
C LEU A 107 -22.91 5.32 1.88
N LYS A 108 -22.25 4.98 0.78
CA LYS A 108 -21.04 5.66 0.34
C LYS A 108 -20.97 5.65 -1.18
N LYS A 109 -21.12 6.84 -1.77
CA LYS A 109 -20.84 7.07 -3.19
C LYS A 109 -19.33 7.22 -3.40
N ASP A 110 -18.89 7.08 -4.64
CA ASP A 110 -17.51 7.30 -5.06
C ASP A 110 -16.48 6.52 -4.22
N LYS A 111 -16.83 5.29 -3.85
CA LYS A 111 -15.96 4.39 -3.06
C LYS A 111 -14.64 4.16 -3.78
N THR A 112 -13.56 4.21 -3.01
CA THR A 112 -12.22 3.76 -3.40
C THR A 112 -11.89 2.42 -2.77
N TRP A 113 -10.95 1.68 -3.38
CA TRP A 113 -10.47 0.38 -2.94
C TRP A 113 -8.92 0.36 -2.86
N GLY A 114 -8.35 -0.70 -2.30
CA GLY A 114 -6.93 -0.81 -1.95
C GLY A 114 -6.69 -0.72 -0.44
N PHE A 115 -5.44 -0.79 0.00
CA PHE A 115 -5.10 -0.83 1.44
C PHE A 115 -4.91 0.54 2.07
N VAL A 116 -5.06 0.58 3.40
CA VAL A 116 -4.39 1.57 4.26
C VAL A 116 -2.98 1.06 4.53
N VAL A 117 -1.96 1.91 4.37
CA VAL A 117 -0.54 1.54 4.51
C VAL A 117 0.11 2.40 5.60
N TYR A 118 0.62 1.76 6.64
CA TYR A 118 1.26 2.40 7.79
C TYR A 118 2.76 2.43 7.65
N ARG A 119 3.35 3.64 7.65
CA ARG A 119 4.81 3.80 7.76
C ARG A 119 5.22 3.78 9.23
N CYS A 120 5.87 2.71 9.66
CA CYS A 120 6.31 2.53 11.04
C CYS A 120 7.83 2.37 11.21
N THR A 121 8.58 2.46 10.11
CA THR A 121 10.02 2.73 10.14
C THR A 121 10.35 3.92 9.25
N TYR A 122 11.34 4.70 9.70
CA TYR A 122 11.82 5.90 9.04
C TYR A 122 13.36 5.90 9.00
N SER A 123 13.95 4.71 8.88
CA SER A 123 15.39 4.44 8.71
C SER A 123 15.86 4.62 7.27
N ASP A 124 15.01 4.26 6.31
CA ASP A 124 15.22 4.40 4.86
C ASP A 124 14.00 5.09 4.23
N ASP A 125 14.23 6.11 3.41
CA ASP A 125 13.18 6.78 2.64
C ASP A 125 13.10 6.28 1.20
N ASP A 126 14.22 5.85 0.62
CA ASP A 126 14.28 5.46 -0.80
C ASP A 126 13.66 4.05 -0.96
N ALA A 127 13.98 3.13 -0.05
CA ALA A 127 13.33 1.82 0.01
C ALA A 127 11.84 1.90 0.39
N TRP A 128 11.42 2.97 1.09
CA TRP A 128 10.00 3.22 1.41
C TRP A 128 9.21 3.68 0.18
N GLU A 129 9.76 4.60 -0.61
CA GLU A 129 9.13 5.03 -1.88
C GLU A 129 9.13 3.86 -2.90
N GLU A 130 10.20 3.06 -2.95
CA GLU A 130 10.29 1.85 -3.79
C GLU A 130 9.24 0.79 -3.39
N MET A 131 9.03 0.58 -2.09
CA MET A 131 7.96 -0.29 -1.55
C MET A 131 6.57 0.16 -2.03
N LEU A 132 6.26 1.47 -1.98
CA LEU A 132 4.97 1.99 -2.46
C LEU A 132 4.81 1.88 -3.97
N ASP A 133 5.82 2.25 -4.75
CA ASP A 133 5.80 2.13 -6.22
C ASP A 133 5.69 0.65 -6.66
N LEU A 134 6.27 -0.30 -5.91
CA LEU A 134 6.15 -1.73 -6.15
C LEU A 134 4.73 -2.25 -5.91
N ILE A 135 4.11 -1.94 -4.75
CA ILE A 135 2.71 -2.29 -4.45
C ILE A 135 1.79 -1.76 -5.55
N CYS A 136 1.92 -0.47 -5.90
CA CYS A 136 1.07 0.16 -6.90
C CYS A 136 1.25 -0.47 -8.29
N SER A 137 2.49 -0.62 -8.76
CA SER A 137 2.79 -1.14 -10.09
C SER A 137 2.33 -2.60 -10.26
N HIS A 138 2.41 -3.40 -9.19
CA HIS A 138 2.01 -4.80 -9.23
C HIS A 138 0.49 -4.98 -9.16
N MET A 139 -0.21 -4.22 -8.30
CA MET A 139 -1.69 -4.23 -8.26
C MET A 139 -2.30 -3.74 -9.58
N GLU A 140 -1.71 -2.74 -10.24
CA GLU A 140 -2.14 -2.32 -11.59
C GLU A 140 -1.88 -3.40 -12.64
N GLY A 141 -0.69 -4.03 -12.60
CA GLY A 141 -0.33 -5.12 -13.50
C GLY A 141 -1.28 -6.31 -13.42
N TYR A 142 -1.74 -6.67 -12.22
CA TYR A 142 -2.72 -7.74 -12.03
C TYR A 142 -4.10 -7.39 -12.62
N LEU A 143 -4.63 -6.18 -12.37
CA LEU A 143 -5.90 -5.75 -12.99
C LEU A 143 -5.85 -5.82 -14.53
N MET A 144 -4.71 -5.44 -15.13
CA MET A 144 -4.49 -5.49 -16.58
C MET A 144 -4.38 -6.92 -17.15
N MET A 145 -4.15 -7.93 -16.32
CA MET A 145 -4.17 -9.35 -16.73
C MET A 145 -5.55 -9.97 -16.54
N GLU A 146 -6.21 -9.65 -15.42
CA GLU A 146 -7.52 -10.22 -15.04
C GLU A 146 -8.72 -9.46 -15.66
N GLY A 147 -8.47 -8.42 -16.47
CA GLY A 147 -9.50 -7.68 -17.20
C GLY A 147 -10.33 -6.72 -16.34
N GLY A 148 -9.72 -6.12 -15.32
CA GLY A 148 -10.34 -5.20 -14.36
C GLY A 148 -9.80 -3.77 -14.44
N GLU A 149 -9.36 -3.30 -15.60
CA GLU A 149 -8.73 -1.97 -15.73
C GLU A 149 -9.64 -0.81 -15.29
N GLU A 150 -10.97 -0.94 -15.39
CA GLU A 150 -11.95 0.08 -14.96
C GLU A 150 -11.98 0.31 -13.44
N PHE A 151 -11.44 -0.64 -12.66
CA PHE A 151 -11.32 -0.47 -11.22
C PHE A 151 -10.14 0.41 -10.84
N TRP A 152 -9.11 0.55 -11.68
CA TRP A 152 -7.90 1.29 -11.36
C TRP A 152 -8.14 2.79 -11.08
N ASP A 153 -9.10 3.41 -11.78
CA ASP A 153 -9.48 4.81 -11.53
C ASP A 153 -9.94 5.06 -10.07
N ARG A 154 -10.51 4.03 -9.44
CA ARG A 154 -10.99 4.01 -8.04
C ARG A 154 -9.98 3.36 -7.07
N HIS A 155 -8.78 2.99 -7.52
CA HIS A 155 -7.72 2.54 -6.62
C HIS A 155 -7.13 3.73 -5.84
N GLU A 156 -6.92 3.53 -4.56
CA GLU A 156 -6.31 4.51 -3.65
C GLU A 156 -5.64 3.77 -2.49
N LEU A 157 -4.30 3.79 -2.44
CA LEU A 157 -3.61 3.54 -1.19
C LEU A 157 -3.80 4.76 -0.27
N ILE A 158 -4.17 4.52 0.99
CA ILE A 158 -4.21 5.56 2.03
C ILE A 158 -2.95 5.41 2.87
N VAL A 159 -1.97 6.28 2.62
CA VAL A 159 -0.71 6.26 3.39
C VAL A 159 -0.87 7.02 4.70
N VAL A 160 -0.55 6.34 5.82
CA VAL A 160 -0.45 6.93 7.15
C VAL A 160 1.03 7.10 7.50
N ASP A 161 1.47 8.36 7.46
CA ASP A 161 2.84 8.84 7.65
C ASP A 161 2.82 9.87 8.80
N ASP A 162 3.11 9.40 10.02
CA ASP A 162 3.28 10.22 11.22
C ASP A 162 4.40 9.64 12.08
N ARG A 163 5.62 10.12 11.80
CA ARG A 163 6.83 9.76 12.54
C ARG A 163 6.73 9.99 14.05
N THR A 164 5.86 10.88 14.53
CA THR A 164 5.75 11.18 15.96
C THR A 164 4.92 10.16 16.75
N GLN A 165 4.08 9.38 16.05
CA GLN A 165 3.27 8.31 16.65
C GLN A 165 3.64 6.91 16.14
N LEU A 166 4.37 6.79 15.02
CA LEU A 166 4.56 5.52 14.32
C LEU A 166 6.01 5.02 14.19
N ASP A 167 7.04 5.84 14.40
CA ASP A 167 8.46 5.40 14.28
C ASP A 167 8.79 4.39 15.40
N GLY A 168 8.88 3.11 15.04
CA GLY A 168 9.02 1.99 15.98
C GLY A 168 7.72 1.50 16.63
N ALA A 169 6.54 1.84 16.09
CA ALA A 169 5.26 1.39 16.65
C ALA A 169 5.01 -0.13 16.48
N SER A 170 4.38 -0.74 17.48
CA SER A 170 4.02 -2.16 17.48
C SER A 170 2.73 -2.45 16.70
N SER A 171 2.50 -3.74 16.42
CA SER A 171 1.25 -4.28 15.86
C SER A 171 0.01 -3.74 16.58
N HIS A 172 0.04 -3.70 17.91
CA HIS A 172 -1.05 -3.19 18.75
C HIS A 172 -1.32 -1.69 18.54
N VAL A 173 -0.27 -0.85 18.55
CA VAL A 173 -0.40 0.61 18.33
C VAL A 173 -0.97 0.93 16.94
N VAL A 174 -0.55 0.17 15.93
CA VAL A 174 -1.06 0.31 14.55
C VAL A 174 -2.50 -0.19 14.45
N ARG A 175 -2.86 -1.30 15.11
CA ARG A 175 -4.25 -1.79 15.20
C ARG A 175 -5.18 -0.78 15.88
N ASP A 176 -4.70 -0.09 16.92
CA ASP A 176 -5.45 0.99 17.59
C ASP A 176 -5.60 2.24 16.71
N HIS A 177 -4.60 2.59 15.90
CA HIS A 177 -4.75 3.66 14.91
C HIS A 177 -5.72 3.26 13.78
N PHE A 178 -5.65 2.01 13.31
CA PHE A 178 -6.52 1.50 12.25
C PHE A 178 -7.98 1.35 12.71
N ASN A 179 -8.24 0.86 13.93
CA ASN A 179 -9.58 0.88 14.53
C ASN A 179 -10.16 2.29 14.60
N ARG A 180 -9.37 3.29 15.03
CA ARG A 180 -9.80 4.70 15.03
C ARG A 180 -10.04 5.24 13.62
N PHE A 181 -9.22 4.90 12.64
CA PHE A 181 -9.44 5.26 11.24
C PHE A 181 -10.76 4.68 10.71
N VAL A 182 -11.01 3.38 10.93
CA VAL A 182 -12.22 2.70 10.46
C VAL A 182 -13.47 3.27 11.14
N GLN A 183 -13.44 3.50 12.45
CA GLN A 183 -14.53 4.16 13.17
C GLN A 183 -14.83 5.55 12.59
N ASN A 184 -13.81 6.38 12.39
CA ASN A 184 -13.94 7.70 11.76
C ASN A 184 -14.49 7.63 10.32
N GLU A 185 -14.25 6.56 9.57
CA GLU A 185 -14.86 6.34 8.26
C GLU A 185 -16.33 5.88 8.35
N MET A 186 -16.68 5.06 9.35
CA MET A 186 -18.07 4.62 9.57
C MET A 186 -18.96 5.77 10.08
N ASP A 187 -18.43 6.63 10.94
CA ASP A 187 -19.16 7.79 11.49
C ASP A 187 -19.48 8.87 10.43
N LYS A 188 -18.78 8.86 9.29
CA LYS A 188 -19.08 9.71 8.12
C LYS A 188 -20.22 9.17 7.25
N LEU A 189 -20.59 7.89 7.39
CA LEU A 189 -21.67 7.31 6.60
C LEU A 189 -23.03 7.90 7.04
N PRO A 190 -23.91 8.28 6.08
CA PRO A 190 -25.21 8.85 6.38
C PRO A 190 -26.07 7.85 7.16
N LYS A 191 -27.04 8.39 7.89
CA LYS A 191 -28.10 7.59 8.51
C LYS A 191 -29.29 7.50 7.56
N LEU A 192 -29.86 6.31 7.43
CA LEU A 192 -31.05 6.07 6.63
C LEU A 192 -32.32 6.44 7.42
N PRO A 193 -33.50 6.48 6.77
CA PRO A 193 -34.77 6.60 7.46
C PRO A 193 -34.99 5.46 8.48
N GLU A 194 -35.80 5.71 9.51
CA GLU A 194 -36.09 4.74 10.58
C GLU A 194 -36.61 3.38 10.04
N SER A 195 -37.35 3.42 8.91
CA SER A 195 -37.86 2.25 8.19
C SER A 195 -36.80 1.35 7.55
N GLU A 196 -35.54 1.81 7.48
CA GLU A 196 -34.42 1.16 6.81
C GLU A 196 -33.28 0.84 7.80
N ARG A 197 -33.51 0.96 9.10
CA ARG A 197 -32.51 0.79 10.17
C ARG A 197 -31.78 -0.57 10.12
N GLU A 198 -32.51 -1.66 9.89
CA GLU A 198 -31.94 -3.01 9.79
C GLU A 198 -31.02 -3.15 8.56
N GLU A 199 -31.38 -2.48 7.46
CA GLU A 199 -30.57 -2.43 6.25
C GLU A 199 -29.33 -1.54 6.45
N GLU A 200 -29.45 -0.41 7.15
CA GLU A 200 -28.31 0.44 7.53
C GLU A 200 -27.28 -0.36 8.36
N GLU A 201 -27.73 -1.13 9.34
CA GLU A 201 -26.85 -1.96 10.17
C GLU A 201 -26.14 -3.05 9.33
N LEU A 202 -26.88 -3.74 8.46
CA LEU A 202 -26.32 -4.75 7.55
C LEU A 202 -25.30 -4.16 6.57
N LEU A 203 -25.59 -2.99 6.00
CA LEU A 203 -24.69 -2.31 5.06
C LEU A 203 -23.45 -1.73 5.75
N ARG A 204 -23.59 -1.13 6.94
CA ARG A 204 -22.46 -0.72 7.78
C ARG A 204 -21.55 -1.91 8.10
N LYS A 205 -22.15 -3.06 8.46
CA LYS A 205 -21.40 -4.30 8.71
C LYS A 205 -20.69 -4.82 7.45
N LYS A 206 -21.36 -4.85 6.28
CA LYS A 206 -20.72 -5.25 5.00
C LYS A 206 -19.54 -4.33 4.66
N ILE A 207 -19.67 -3.02 4.85
CA ILE A 207 -18.57 -2.07 4.62
C ILE A 207 -17.42 -2.30 5.62
N ALA A 208 -17.71 -2.44 6.91
CA ALA A 208 -16.70 -2.65 7.94
C ALA A 208 -15.91 -3.97 7.81
N SER A 209 -16.52 -5.02 7.27
CA SER A 209 -15.86 -6.31 6.99
C SER A 209 -15.24 -6.41 5.59
N ALA A 210 -15.34 -5.39 4.74
CA ALA A 210 -14.65 -5.36 3.44
C ALA A 210 -13.14 -5.09 3.63
N THR A 211 -12.30 -5.62 2.72
CA THR A 211 -10.85 -5.75 2.95
C THR A 211 -10.15 -4.44 3.36
N ARG A 212 -10.46 -3.32 2.68
CA ARG A 212 -9.97 -1.95 3.00
C ARG A 212 -10.18 -1.49 4.44
N TYR A 213 -11.21 -2.01 5.11
CA TYR A 213 -11.58 -1.62 6.48
C TYR A 213 -11.33 -2.73 7.51
N ASN A 214 -11.06 -3.97 7.09
CA ASN A 214 -10.72 -5.07 8.01
C ASN A 214 -9.22 -5.42 8.04
N PHE A 215 -8.45 -5.01 7.02
CA PHE A 215 -7.01 -5.26 6.94
C PHE A 215 -6.23 -4.02 6.50
N CYS A 216 -5.04 -3.83 7.08
CA CYS A 216 -4.09 -2.80 6.66
C CYS A 216 -2.69 -3.38 6.46
N LEU A 217 -1.89 -2.72 5.62
CA LEU A 217 -0.47 -3.01 5.46
C LEU A 217 0.33 -2.19 6.48
N PHE A 218 1.35 -2.81 7.05
CA PHE A 218 2.23 -2.27 8.09
C PHE A 218 3.68 -2.47 7.63
N VAL A 219 4.42 -1.37 7.48
CA VAL A 219 5.79 -1.38 6.99
C VAL A 219 6.73 -1.04 8.14
N ASP A 220 7.43 -2.07 8.60
CA ASP A 220 8.47 -2.02 9.61
C ASP A 220 9.88 -2.11 8.99
N ASP A 221 10.89 -2.19 9.86
CA ASP A 221 12.29 -2.26 9.49
C ASP A 221 12.66 -3.54 8.73
N ILE A 222 12.12 -4.70 9.12
CA ILE A 222 12.26 -5.96 8.37
C ILE A 222 11.64 -5.84 6.98
N SER A 223 10.46 -5.20 6.86
CA SER A 223 9.80 -4.97 5.57
C SER A 223 10.68 -4.16 4.61
N LEU A 224 11.26 -3.03 5.06
CA LEU A 224 12.16 -2.22 4.21
C LEU A 224 13.51 -2.90 3.94
N GLU A 225 14.06 -3.65 4.90
CA GLU A 225 15.31 -4.39 4.70
C GLU A 225 15.14 -5.56 3.71
N SER A 226 13.94 -6.15 3.63
CA SER A 226 13.64 -7.25 2.71
C SER A 226 13.91 -6.88 1.24
N MET A 227 13.68 -5.62 0.84
CA MET A 227 13.97 -5.06 -0.49
C MET A 227 15.42 -5.28 -0.96
N LYS A 228 16.35 -5.48 -0.02
CA LYS A 228 17.80 -5.65 -0.28
C LYS A 228 18.32 -7.04 0.11
N HIS A 229 17.53 -7.84 0.81
CA HIS A 229 17.96 -9.10 1.44
C HIS A 229 17.13 -10.32 1.05
N MET A 230 15.97 -10.15 0.41
CA MET A 230 15.13 -11.23 -0.13
C MET A 230 14.97 -11.08 -1.65
N PRO A 231 14.84 -12.18 -2.42
CA PRO A 231 14.52 -12.12 -3.85
C PRO A 231 13.13 -11.52 -4.13
N GLU A 232 12.19 -11.80 -3.23
CA GLU A 232 10.85 -11.22 -3.20
C GLU A 232 10.66 -10.52 -1.84
N PRO A 233 10.42 -9.19 -1.81
CA PRO A 233 10.28 -8.46 -0.57
C PRO A 233 8.95 -8.77 0.14
N VAL A 234 8.91 -8.51 1.45
CA VAL A 234 7.77 -8.78 2.31
C VAL A 234 7.25 -7.53 3.01
N ILE A 235 5.98 -7.59 3.41
CA ILE A 235 5.26 -6.54 4.12
C ILE A 235 4.32 -7.19 5.15
N LYS A 236 4.07 -6.54 6.30
CA LYS A 236 3.16 -7.08 7.30
C LYS A 236 1.71 -6.74 6.93
N LEU A 237 0.85 -7.75 6.95
CA LEU A 237 -0.59 -7.66 6.76
C LEU A 237 -1.27 -7.86 8.11
N LEU A 238 -1.98 -6.83 8.59
CA LEU A 238 -2.57 -6.77 9.92
C LEU A 238 -4.09 -6.86 9.86
N CYS A 239 -4.66 -7.72 10.69
CA CYS A 239 -6.10 -7.92 10.88
C CYS A 239 -6.65 -6.98 11.97
N ARG A 240 -7.76 -6.28 11.66
CA ARG A 240 -8.45 -5.37 12.59
C ARG A 240 -9.31 -6.11 13.61
N GLU A 241 -10.02 -7.16 13.16
CA GLU A 241 -10.96 -7.95 13.97
C GLU A 241 -10.29 -8.95 14.91
N TRP A 242 -8.94 -9.02 14.89
CA TRP A 242 -8.19 -9.63 15.99
C TRP A 242 -8.48 -8.86 17.28
N GLY A 243 -9.04 -9.57 18.27
CA GLY A 243 -9.82 -8.97 19.34
C GLY A 243 -9.05 -7.96 20.20
N PRO A 244 -9.74 -6.99 20.83
CA PRO A 244 -9.10 -6.09 21.77
C PRO A 244 -8.60 -6.89 22.98
N LEU A 245 -7.29 -7.16 23.00
CA LEU A 245 -6.61 -7.63 24.20
C LEU A 245 -6.94 -6.66 25.35
N PRO A 246 -7.33 -7.18 26.54
CA PRO A 246 -7.41 -6.36 27.74
C PRO A 246 -6.12 -5.56 27.94
N VAL A 247 -6.18 -4.39 28.58
CA VAL A 247 -4.99 -3.53 28.79
C VAL A 247 -3.84 -4.27 29.52
N GLN A 248 -4.19 -5.26 30.35
CA GLN A 248 -3.26 -6.14 31.06
C GLN A 248 -2.60 -7.23 30.19
N GLU A 249 -3.11 -7.42 28.97
CA GLU A 249 -2.64 -8.43 28.02
C GLU A 249 -1.83 -7.85 26.87
N GLY A 250 -1.70 -6.53 26.74
CA GLY A 250 -0.87 -5.86 25.73
C GLY A 250 0.63 -5.79 26.09
N GLU A 251 0.97 -5.92 27.37
CA GLU A 251 2.34 -6.15 27.85
C GLU A 251 2.53 -7.64 28.15
N TYR A 252 3.26 -8.34 27.28
CA TYR A 252 3.66 -9.74 27.49
C TYR A 252 5.07 -10.00 26.99
N THR A 253 5.72 -10.98 27.60
CA THR A 253 6.92 -11.60 27.04
C THR A 253 6.50 -12.40 25.81
N VAL A 254 6.96 -11.99 24.64
CA VAL A 254 6.85 -12.78 23.40
C VAL A 254 7.65 -14.08 23.58
N HIS A 255 7.12 -15.19 23.08
CA HIS A 255 7.84 -16.48 23.12
C HIS A 255 9.13 -16.39 22.27
N PRO A 256 10.31 -16.81 22.78
CA PRO A 256 11.61 -16.46 22.17
C PRO A 256 11.83 -16.94 20.73
N ASP A 257 11.12 -17.99 20.30
CA ASP A 257 11.18 -18.51 18.93
C ASP A 257 10.23 -17.81 17.94
N PHE A 258 9.41 -16.85 18.43
CA PHE A 258 8.36 -16.16 17.66
C PHE A 258 8.59 -14.65 17.59
N GLU A 259 8.00 -13.98 16.59
CA GLU A 259 8.01 -12.51 16.51
C GLU A 259 6.86 -11.85 17.30
N ASP A 260 5.80 -12.61 17.61
CA ASP A 260 4.68 -12.16 18.45
C ASP A 260 3.97 -13.39 19.07
N GLY A 261 3.10 -13.16 20.06
CA GLY A 261 2.38 -14.20 20.82
C GLY A 261 3.15 -14.74 22.04
N LYS A 262 2.40 -15.27 23.01
CA LYS A 262 2.83 -15.60 24.38
C LYS A 262 3.32 -17.04 24.53
N THR A 263 2.89 -17.94 23.64
CA THR A 263 3.02 -19.39 23.80
C THR A 263 3.94 -20.01 22.75
N ALA A 264 4.23 -21.30 22.91
CA ALA A 264 4.88 -22.12 21.89
C ALA A 264 3.90 -22.71 20.84
N ASP A 265 2.60 -22.36 20.87
CA ASP A 265 1.63 -22.86 19.90
C ASP A 265 1.79 -22.14 18.54
N GLU A 266 2.27 -22.86 17.53
CA GLU A 266 2.45 -22.37 16.16
C GLU A 266 1.13 -21.83 15.54
N LYS A 267 -0.02 -22.13 16.16
CA LYS A 267 -1.36 -21.69 15.73
C LYS A 267 -1.93 -20.52 16.54
N GLU A 268 -1.18 -19.97 17.49
CA GLU A 268 -1.58 -18.76 18.22
C GLU A 268 -1.77 -17.60 17.22
N ASP A 269 -3.00 -17.08 17.10
CA ASP A 269 -3.29 -15.91 16.26
C ASP A 269 -2.81 -14.64 16.94
N VAL A 270 -1.92 -13.90 16.28
CA VAL A 270 -1.36 -12.60 16.74
C VAL A 270 -1.96 -11.41 15.97
N GLY A 271 -2.89 -11.69 15.05
CA GLY A 271 -3.63 -10.72 14.27
C GLY A 271 -2.79 -9.99 13.22
N TRP A 272 -1.61 -10.51 12.88
CA TRP A 272 -0.82 -10.06 11.73
C TRP A 272 0.07 -11.20 11.21
N ARG A 273 0.38 -11.17 9.90
CA ARG A 273 1.35 -12.07 9.25
C ARG A 273 2.22 -11.26 8.29
N TYR A 274 3.36 -11.78 7.86
CA TYR A 274 4.01 -11.27 6.65
C TYR A 274 3.27 -11.79 5.40
N ILE A 275 3.31 -11.04 4.30
CA ILE A 275 3.01 -11.50 2.93
C ILE A 275 4.11 -10.99 1.99
N TYR A 276 4.29 -11.62 0.82
CA TYR A 276 5.07 -10.99 -0.24
C TYR A 276 4.37 -9.71 -0.69
N VAL A 277 5.15 -8.68 -1.05
CA VAL A 277 4.61 -7.42 -1.57
C VAL A 277 3.80 -7.65 -2.85
N LEU A 278 4.20 -8.64 -3.65
CA LEU A 278 3.51 -9.05 -4.87
C LEU A 278 2.10 -9.62 -4.57
N SER A 279 1.99 -10.49 -3.55
CA SER A 279 0.71 -11.05 -3.09
C SER A 279 -0.27 -10.02 -2.48
N CYS A 280 0.04 -8.72 -2.43
CA CYS A 280 -0.91 -7.71 -1.95
C CYS A 280 -2.25 -7.73 -2.73
N PHE A 281 -2.22 -7.89 -4.05
CA PHE A 281 -3.45 -7.96 -4.85
C PHE A 281 -4.29 -9.20 -4.49
N GLU A 282 -3.64 -10.36 -4.46
CA GLU A 282 -4.20 -11.66 -4.11
C GLU A 282 -4.85 -11.65 -2.71
N PHE A 283 -4.16 -11.15 -1.70
CA PHE A 283 -4.70 -11.02 -0.34
C PHE A 283 -5.80 -9.96 -0.22
N TYR A 284 -5.82 -8.93 -1.09
CA TYR A 284 -6.94 -7.98 -1.10
C TYR A 284 -8.27 -8.66 -1.51
N ASP A 285 -8.19 -9.62 -2.43
CA ASP A 285 -9.34 -10.38 -2.92
C ASP A 285 -9.69 -11.56 -1.99
N LYS A 286 -8.73 -12.44 -1.68
CA LYS A 286 -8.94 -13.62 -0.82
C LYS A 286 -9.49 -13.30 0.57
N LEU A 287 -9.13 -12.15 1.16
CA LEU A 287 -9.60 -11.72 2.47
C LEU A 287 -10.97 -11.00 2.46
N HIS A 288 -11.69 -11.00 1.34
CA HIS A 288 -13.01 -10.39 1.28
C HIS A 288 -14.06 -11.21 2.04
N GLY A 289 -14.69 -10.57 3.03
CA GLY A 289 -15.78 -11.15 3.82
C GLY A 289 -15.34 -11.83 5.12
N PRO A 290 -16.30 -12.31 5.92
CA PRO A 290 -16.06 -12.78 7.27
C PRO A 290 -15.27 -14.10 7.30
N GLY A 291 -14.40 -14.26 8.31
CA GLY A 291 -13.71 -15.52 8.62
C GLY A 291 -12.51 -15.87 7.74
N LYS A 292 -12.31 -15.19 6.60
CA LYS A 292 -11.22 -15.47 5.64
C LYS A 292 -9.82 -15.45 6.24
N TRP A 293 -9.57 -14.61 7.25
CA TRP A 293 -8.29 -14.52 7.96
C TRP A 293 -7.78 -15.89 8.42
N ALA A 294 -8.63 -16.70 9.05
CA ALA A 294 -8.25 -18.00 9.62
C ALA A 294 -7.88 -19.07 8.58
N LEU A 295 -8.19 -18.85 7.30
CA LEU A 295 -7.80 -19.73 6.19
C LEU A 295 -6.41 -19.39 5.61
N HIS A 296 -5.92 -18.18 5.87
CA HIS A 296 -4.68 -17.64 5.27
C HIS A 296 -3.68 -17.12 6.32
N TYR A 297 -3.91 -17.41 7.60
CA TYR A 297 -3.04 -17.02 8.71
C TYR A 297 -1.88 -18.02 8.91
N GLU A 298 -0.67 -17.50 9.07
CA GLU A 298 0.54 -18.22 9.49
C GLU A 298 1.24 -17.37 10.55
N ARG A 299 1.65 -17.98 11.68
CA ARG A 299 2.19 -17.24 12.84
C ARG A 299 3.63 -16.76 12.60
N PRO A 300 3.94 -15.46 12.68
CA PRO A 300 5.30 -14.94 12.56
C PRO A 300 6.29 -15.55 13.58
N PRO A 301 7.50 -15.98 13.16
CA PRO A 301 8.15 -15.72 11.89
C PRO A 301 7.92 -16.80 10.81
N TYR A 302 7.02 -17.77 11.02
CA TYR A 302 6.85 -18.86 10.07
C TYR A 302 6.45 -18.36 8.67
N TRP A 303 6.99 -19.05 7.68
CA TRP A 303 6.85 -18.76 6.26
C TRP A 303 6.49 -20.07 5.55
N SER A 304 5.68 -20.00 4.50
CA SER A 304 5.25 -21.20 3.76
C SER A 304 6.39 -21.91 3.01
N CYS A 305 7.57 -21.29 2.89
CA CYS A 305 8.77 -21.95 2.39
C CYS A 305 9.54 -22.70 3.49
N GLN A 306 9.99 -23.91 3.14
CA GLN A 306 10.66 -24.89 4.00
C GLN A 306 12.12 -24.52 4.37
N SER A 307 12.48 -23.23 4.30
CA SER A 307 13.85 -22.74 4.28
C SER A 307 14.08 -21.63 5.33
N ILE A 308 14.95 -21.91 6.30
CA ILE A 308 15.37 -20.94 7.34
C ILE A 308 16.15 -19.72 6.78
N HIS A 309 16.40 -19.70 5.47
CA HIS A 309 17.04 -18.59 4.75
C HIS A 309 16.04 -17.75 3.94
N GLU A 310 14.75 -18.05 4.03
CA GLU A 310 13.66 -17.29 3.38
C GLU A 310 12.63 -16.75 4.39
N VAL A 311 12.74 -17.16 5.66
CA VAL A 311 12.06 -16.51 6.80
C VAL A 311 12.47 -15.04 6.90
N PRO A 312 11.53 -14.08 7.00
CA PRO A 312 11.82 -12.67 7.19
C PRO A 312 12.84 -12.38 8.30
N GLY A 313 13.68 -11.36 8.10
CA GLY A 313 14.73 -10.96 9.05
C GLY A 313 15.93 -11.92 9.16
N PHE A 314 16.02 -13.02 8.40
CA PHE A 314 17.12 -14.01 8.54
C PHE A 314 18.53 -13.40 8.43
N TRP A 315 18.68 -12.30 7.70
CA TRP A 315 19.96 -11.60 7.50
C TRP A 315 20.50 -11.01 8.80
N ARG A 316 19.62 -10.55 9.71
CA ARG A 316 20.01 -10.02 11.04
C ARG A 316 20.73 -11.10 11.86
N ARG A 317 20.16 -12.32 11.89
CA ARG A 317 20.73 -13.50 12.58
C ARG A 317 22.10 -13.92 12.04
N LYS A 318 22.45 -13.58 10.78
CA LYS A 318 23.78 -13.88 10.21
C LYS A 318 24.91 -12.98 10.76
N GLY A 319 24.59 -11.85 11.39
CA GLY A 319 25.60 -10.96 12.00
C GLY A 319 26.18 -11.48 13.33
N GLU A 320 25.44 -12.32 14.05
CA GLU A 320 25.77 -12.73 15.42
C GLU A 320 26.56 -14.06 15.48
N GLY A 321 26.50 -14.86 14.41
CA GLY A 321 27.11 -16.20 14.30
C GLY A 321 28.65 -16.24 14.17
N GLY A 322 29.36 -15.22 14.64
CA GLY A 322 30.81 -15.05 14.47
C GLY A 322 31.71 -15.99 15.29
N THR A 323 31.16 -17.02 15.96
CA THR A 323 31.93 -17.98 16.77
C THR A 323 31.47 -19.42 16.53
N SER A 324 32.42 -20.34 16.47
CA SER A 324 32.25 -21.75 16.13
C SER A 324 31.22 -22.51 17.00
N CYS A 325 30.42 -23.36 16.36
CA CYS A 325 30.12 -24.68 16.91
C CYS A 325 30.69 -25.73 15.93
N SER A 326 31.71 -26.46 16.37
CA SER A 326 32.41 -27.45 15.54
C SER A 326 31.54 -28.67 15.27
N GLN A 327 31.83 -29.38 14.18
CA GLN A 327 31.45 -30.78 14.06
C GLN A 327 31.98 -31.55 15.28
N ASP A 328 31.13 -32.28 15.99
CA ASP A 328 31.55 -33.52 16.63
C ASP A 328 30.69 -34.68 16.12
N SER A 329 31.31 -35.83 16.01
CA SER A 329 30.79 -37.00 15.34
C SER A 329 31.15 -38.25 16.13
N ARG A 330 30.19 -38.73 16.94
CA ARG A 330 30.22 -40.12 17.38
C ARG A 330 28.86 -40.69 17.80
N LYS A 331 28.61 -41.86 17.20
CA LYS A 331 27.72 -42.94 17.58
C LYS A 331 28.00 -43.46 19.00
N PRO A 332 27.05 -44.19 19.64
CA PRO A 332 26.67 -45.56 19.21
C PRO A 332 25.61 -45.68 18.09
#